data_AF-A0A3B9WTA0-F1
#
_entry.id   AF-A0A3B9WTA0-F1
#
_cell.length_a   1.000
_cell.length_b   1.000
_cell.length_c   1.000
_cell.angle_alpha   90.00
_cell.angle_beta   90.00
_cell.angle_gamma   90.00
#
_symmetry.space_group_name_H-M   'P 1'
#
loop_
_entity.id
_entity.type
_entity.pdbx_description
1 polymer ?
#
loop_
_entity_poly.entity_id
_entity_poly.type
_entity_poly.pdbx_seq_one_letter_code
_entity_poly.pdbx_strand_id
1 'polypeptide(L)'
;MLPFMEFDVRGERYYDGFILENVCGTYLHGLFENGELIDRLGRLYFERRGLSFCEDLKTGDYEDFQEKQYDLLADTVRKNLDMKAIYGAIGLK
;
A
#
# COMPACT_ATOMS: atom_id res chain seq x y z
N MET A 1 8.46 -27.11 0.59
CA MET A 1 8.19 -25.67 0.43
C MET A 1 6.79 -25.56 -0.16
N LEU A 2 5.91 -24.77 0.43
CA LEU A 2 4.53 -24.59 -0.05
C LEU A 2 4.42 -23.22 -0.75
N PRO A 3 3.54 -23.10 -1.77
CA PRO A 3 3.27 -21.80 -2.38
C PRO A 3 2.64 -20.87 -1.34
N PHE A 4 2.95 -19.57 -1.44
CA PHE A 4 2.38 -18.58 -0.53
C PHE A 4 0.96 -18.16 -0.95
N MET A 5 0.72 -18.04 -2.25
CA MET A 5 -0.57 -17.65 -2.81
C MET A 5 -1.00 -18.59 -3.95
N GLU A 6 -2.31 -18.75 -4.09
CA GLU A 6 -2.98 -19.40 -5.20
C GLU A 6 -3.95 -18.40 -5.85
N PHE A 7 -3.90 -18.29 -7.17
CA PHE A 7 -4.79 -17.46 -7.97
C PHE A 7 -5.57 -18.35 -8.95
N ASP A 8 -6.88 -18.16 -9.04
CA ASP A 8 -7.67 -18.69 -10.13
C ASP A 8 -7.76 -17.65 -11.25
N VAL A 9 -7.25 -17.99 -12.42
CA VAL A 9 -7.34 -17.17 -13.61
C VAL A 9 -8.09 -17.98 -14.67
N ARG A 10 -9.40 -17.73 -14.77
CA ARG A 10 -10.29 -18.37 -15.75
C ARG A 10 -10.34 -19.90 -15.64
N GLY A 11 -10.31 -20.43 -14.42
CA GLY A 11 -10.35 -21.87 -14.14
C GLY A 11 -8.98 -22.55 -14.18
N GLU A 12 -7.91 -21.81 -14.44
CA GLU A 12 -6.54 -22.28 -14.26
C GLU A 12 -5.95 -21.76 -12.96
N ARG A 13 -5.25 -22.63 -12.24
CA ARG A 13 -4.60 -22.27 -10.97
C ARG A 13 -3.16 -21.85 -11.20
N TYR A 14 -2.82 -20.68 -10.67
CA TYR A 14 -1.48 -20.13 -10.65
C TYR A 14 -1.01 -20.04 -9.20
N TYR A 15 0.25 -20.38 -8.97
CA TYR A 15 0.87 -20.32 -7.67
C TYR A 15 1.95 -19.25 -7.67
N ASP A 16 1.99 -18.42 -6.63
CA ASP A 16 3.04 -17.43 -6.45
C ASP A 16 3.68 -17.53 -5.07
N GLY A 17 4.96 -17.20 -5.05
CA GLY A 17 5.72 -17.08 -3.83
C GLY A 17 5.97 -18.40 -3.13
N PHE A 18 6.65 -18.31 -1.99
CA PHE A 18 7.02 -19.46 -1.18
C PHE A 18 6.97 -19.13 0.31
N ILE A 19 6.62 -20.14 1.10
CA ILE A 19 6.67 -20.09 2.57
C ILE A 19 7.80 -21.00 3.08
N LEU A 20 8.64 -20.45 3.95
CA LEU A 20 9.61 -21.16 4.78
C LEU A 20 9.49 -20.67 6.23
N GLU A 21 8.95 -21.51 7.11
CA GLU A 21 8.70 -21.17 8.52
C GLU A 21 7.87 -19.88 8.68
N ASN A 22 8.46 -18.82 9.22
CA ASN A 22 7.84 -17.50 9.41
C ASN A 22 8.17 -16.51 8.28
N VAL A 23 8.75 -16.98 7.17
CA VAL A 23 9.12 -16.17 6.01
C VAL A 23 8.18 -16.52 4.85
N CYS A 24 7.47 -15.51 4.36
CA CYS A 24 6.65 -15.59 3.16
C CYS A 24 7.24 -14.63 2.11
N GLY A 25 7.63 -15.15 0.95
CA GLY A 25 8.13 -14.35 -0.17
C GLY A 25 7.15 -14.38 -1.35
N THR A 26 6.94 -13.24 -2.01
CA THR A 26 6.07 -13.09 -3.19
C THR A 26 6.53 -11.93 -4.06
N TYR A 27 6.24 -12.00 -5.37
CA TYR A 27 6.40 -10.89 -6.31
C TYR A 27 5.17 -9.98 -6.40
N LEU A 28 4.11 -10.28 -5.65
CA LEU A 28 2.92 -9.44 -5.59
C LEU A 28 3.28 -8.11 -4.91
N HIS A 29 3.25 -7.05 -5.71
CA HIS A 29 3.30 -5.68 -5.21
C HIS A 29 1.95 -5.29 -4.59
N GLY A 30 1.97 -4.31 -3.69
CA GLY A 30 0.77 -3.81 -3.01
C GLY A 30 0.24 -4.69 -1.88
N LEU A 31 0.87 -5.84 -1.57
CA LEU A 31 0.45 -6.69 -0.45
C LEU A 31 0.40 -5.91 0.88
N PHE A 32 1.37 -5.02 1.11
CA PHE A 32 1.46 -4.18 2.30
C PHE A 32 0.81 -2.80 2.14
N GLU A 33 -0.04 -2.59 1.14
CA GLU A 33 -0.80 -1.34 1.02
C GLU A 33 -2.14 -1.43 1.77
N ASN A 34 -2.55 -2.63 2.17
CA ASN A 34 -3.74 -2.83 3.00
C ASN A 34 -3.41 -2.68 4.49
N GLY A 35 -3.90 -1.61 5.12
CA GLY A 35 -3.70 -1.32 6.55
C GLY A 35 -4.18 -2.44 7.48
N GLU A 36 -5.26 -3.14 7.13
CA GLU A 36 -5.76 -4.28 7.93
C GLU A 36 -4.77 -5.46 7.93
N LEU A 37 -4.14 -5.76 6.78
CA LEU A 37 -3.12 -6.80 6.71
C LEU A 37 -1.92 -6.43 7.58
N ILE A 38 -1.45 -5.19 7.48
CA ILE A 38 -0.31 -4.70 8.26
C ILE A 38 -0.62 -4.77 9.75
N ASP A 39 -1.80 -4.34 10.18
CA ASP A 39 -2.22 -4.39 11.58
C ASP A 39 -2.27 -5.83 12.10
N ARG A 40 -2.81 -6.77 11.32
CA ARG A 40 -2.83 -8.20 11.67
C ARG A 40 -1.43 -8.80 11.79
N LEU A 41 -0.53 -8.48 10.85
CA LEU A 41 0.87 -8.91 10.89
C LEU A 41 1.61 -8.31 12.09
N GLY A 42 1.35 -7.03 12.40
CA GLY A 42 1.88 -6.33 13.57
C GLY A 42 1.44 -7.00 14.87
N ARG A 43 0.14 -7.27 15.03
CA ARG A 43 -0.38 -7.99 16.20
C ARG A 43 0.28 -9.37 16.37
N LEU A 44 0.38 -10.15 15.30
CA LEU A 44 1.04 -11.45 15.33
C LEU A 44 2.51 -11.35 15.75
N TYR A 45 3.22 -10.31 15.28
CA TYR A 45 4.60 -10.05 15.66
C TYR A 45 4.74 -9.72 17.15
N PHE A 46 3.91 -8.81 17.67
CA PHE A 46 3.92 -8.42 19.08
C PHE A 46 3.55 -9.59 20.01
N GLU A 47 2.53 -10.36 19.66
CA GLU A 47 2.12 -11.57 20.40
C GLU A 47 3.27 -12.57 20.50
N ARG A 48 3.97 -12.84 19.39
CA ARG A 48 5.14 -13.73 19.38
C ARG A 48 6.32 -13.23 20.21
N ARG A 49 6.38 -11.92 20.48
CA ARG A 49 7.39 -11.29 21.34
C ARG A 49 6.94 -11.16 22.79
N GLY A 50 5.69 -11.52 23.12
CA GLY A 50 5.12 -11.31 24.45
C GLY A 50 4.90 -9.83 24.79
N LEU A 51 4.70 -8.99 23.76
CA LEU A 51 4.50 -7.55 23.90
C LEU A 51 3.03 -7.21 23.64
N SER A 52 2.54 -6.14 24.28
CA SER A 52 1.21 -5.60 23.99
C SER A 52 1.24 -4.75 22.72
N PHE A 53 0.34 -5.05 21.78
CA PHE A 53 0.12 -4.21 20.61
C PHE A 53 -0.58 -2.91 21.02
N CYS A 54 -0.09 -1.77 20.54
CA CYS A 54 -0.72 -0.48 20.79
C CYS A 54 -1.84 -0.28 19.75
N GLU A 55 -3.09 -0.38 20.19
CA GLU A 55 -4.27 -0.23 19.32
C GLU A 55 -4.44 1.18 18.74
N ASP A 56 -3.72 2.18 19.28
CA ASP A 56 -3.69 3.54 18.74
C ASP A 56 -2.81 3.67 17.49
N LEU A 57 -1.95 2.67 17.22
CA LEU A 57 -1.18 2.55 15.98
C LEU A 57 -2.02 1.86 14.90
N LYS A 58 -3.20 2.40 14.59
CA LYS A 58 -3.91 1.97 13.37
C LYS A 58 -3.12 2.44 12.17
N THR A 59 -2.72 1.50 11.33
CA THR A 59 -2.12 1.88 10.05
C THR A 59 -3.22 2.55 9.23
N GLY A 60 -3.03 3.84 8.91
CA GLY A 60 -4.01 4.60 8.13
C GLY A 60 -4.24 3.97 6.76
N ASP A 61 -5.36 4.33 6.12
CA ASP A 61 -5.63 3.89 4.76
C ASP A 61 -4.54 4.43 3.82
N TYR A 62 -3.95 3.55 3.01
CA TYR A 62 -2.93 3.92 2.04
C TYR A 62 -3.51 4.85 0.98
N GLU A 63 -4.79 4.67 0.61
CA GLU A 63 -5.48 5.56 -0.32
C GLU A 63 -5.55 7.00 0.23
N ASP A 64 -5.98 7.16 1.49
CA ASP A 64 -6.00 8.46 2.18
C ASP A 64 -4.62 9.12 2.24
N PHE A 65 -3.57 8.32 2.44
CA PHE A 65 -2.20 8.82 2.45
C PHE A 65 -1.78 9.29 1.05
N GLN A 66 -2.07 8.49 0.02
CA GLN A 66 -1.76 8.79 -1.36
C GLN A 66 -2.48 10.06 -1.86
N GLU A 67 -3.77 10.22 -1.54
CA GLU A 67 -4.53 11.44 -1.85
C GLU A 67 -3.91 12.68 -1.23
N LYS A 68 -3.52 12.61 0.05
CA LYS A 68 -2.83 13.73 0.73
C LYS A 68 -1.51 14.09 0.05
N GLN A 69 -0.78 13.11 -0.49
CA GLN A 69 0.45 13.39 -1.24
C GLN A 69 0.16 14.06 -2.60
N TYR A 70 -0.92 13.67 -3.28
CA TYR A 70 -1.35 14.34 -4.50
C TYR A 70 -1.78 15.79 -4.25
N ASP A 71 -2.51 16.04 -3.17
CA ASP A 71 -2.89 17.40 -2.78
C ASP A 71 -1.66 18.26 -2.49
N LEU A 72 -0.71 17.73 -1.71
CA LEU A 72 0.54 18.43 -1.40
C LEU A 72 1.34 18.77 -2.67
N LEU A 73 1.41 17.82 -3.61
CA LEU A 73 2.07 18.04 -4.89
C LEU A 73 1.34 19.11 -5.71
N ALA A 74 0.02 19.00 -5.83
CA ALA A 74 -0.78 19.95 -6.59
C ALA A 74 -0.67 21.37 -6.03
N ASP A 75 -0.69 21.51 -4.70
CA ASP A 75 -0.51 22.80 -4.03
C ASP A 75 0.88 23.38 -4.24
N THR A 76 1.91 22.53 -4.18
CA THR A 76 3.29 22.93 -4.47
C THR A 76 3.43 23.43 -5.90
N VAL A 77 2.84 22.73 -6.87
CA VAL A 77 2.84 23.12 -8.28
C VAL A 77 2.13 24.47 -8.47
N ARG A 78 0.90 24.61 -7.94
CA ARG A 78 0.10 25.85 -8.05
C ARG A 78 0.79 27.05 -7.40
N LYS A 79 1.51 26.85 -6.29
CA LYS A 79 2.23 27.90 -5.58
C LYS A 79 3.46 28.40 -6.32
N ASN A 80 4.12 27.54 -7.09
CA ASN A 80 5.43 27.84 -7.68
C ASN A 80 5.38 28.08 -9.20
N LEU A 81 4.26 27.85 -9.87
CA LEU A 81 4.11 28.05 -11.31
C LEU A 81 3.02 29.08 -11.65
N ASP A 82 3.18 29.77 -12.77
CA ASP A 82 2.11 30.59 -13.35
C ASP A 82 1.05 29.68 -14.00
N MET A 83 0.08 29.29 -13.19
CA MET A 83 -1.00 28.41 -13.64
C MET A 83 -1.85 29.04 -14.74
N LYS A 84 -1.96 30.38 -14.82
CA LYS A 84 -2.71 31.04 -15.91
C LYS A 84 -2.01 30.85 -17.24
N ALA A 85 -0.68 31.03 -17.26
CA ALA A 85 0.12 30.80 -18.45
C ALA A 85 0.08 29.33 -18.90
N ILE A 86 0.20 28.39 -17.95
CA ILE A 86 0.13 26.95 -18.23
C ILE A 86 -1.22 26.55 -18.80
N TYR A 87 -2.33 26.93 -18.14
CA TYR A 87 -3.68 26.59 -18.62
C TYR A 87 -3.95 27.19 -20.00
N GLY A 88 -3.56 28.44 -20.23
CA GLY A 88 -3.63 29.07 -21.54
C GLY A 88 -2.85 28.32 -22.63
N ALA A 89 -1.65 27.82 -22.30
CA ALA A 89 -0.81 27.06 -23.22
C ALA A 89 -1.40 25.70 -23.60
N ILE A 90 -2.13 25.04 -22.69
CA ILE A 90 -2.78 23.75 -22.95
C ILE A 90 -4.24 23.88 -23.40
N GLY A 91 -4.71 25.10 -23.70
CA GLY A 91 -6.04 25.36 -24.25
C GLY A 91 -7.18 25.28 -23.23
N LEU A 92 -6.87 25.29 -21.93
CA LEU A 92 -7.86 25.41 -20.86
C LEU A 92 -8.03 26.90 -20.54
N LYS A 93 -9.24 27.44 -20.72
CA LYS A 93 -9.60 28.82 -20.35
C LYS A 93 -10.23 28.86 -18.96
#